data_AF-A0A2E3ZTT2-F1
#
_entry.id   AF-A0A2E3ZTT2-F1
#
_cell.length_a   1.000
_cell.length_b   1.000
_cell.length_c   1.000
_cell.angle_alpha   90.00
_cell.angle_beta   90.00
_cell.angle_gamma   90.00
#
_symmetry.space_group_name_H-M   'P 1'
#
loop_
_entity.id
_entity.type
_entity.pdbx_description
1 polymer ?
#
loop_
_entity_poly.entity_id
_entity_poly.type
_entity_poly.pdbx_seq_one_letter_code
_entity_poly.pdbx_strand_id
1 'polypeptide(L)'
;MKNLSLKISLIIFSYVLLIILIILSYVSIVPEDSLVILENKSPLVKKIENNFGEKNDTVYKILEKPKKIEDLIENQLTEKKSNATVNKNTLKIYRLQFASFMDKEKSLRTSKKILKNNFFKEKKIDLDIKKINLKNNKTFYRVVSSNFFLLKEANSHCELLKKKKINCIVIKD
;
A
#
# COMPACT_ATOMS: atom_id res chain seq x y z
N MET A 1 9.63 -68.12 -50.47
CA MET A 1 9.58 -67.58 -49.09
C MET A 1 9.89 -66.06 -49.01
N LYS A 2 9.51 -65.22 -50.00
CA LYS A 2 9.94 -63.81 -50.03
C LYS A 2 9.02 -62.80 -49.31
N ASN A 3 7.83 -63.22 -48.85
CA ASN A 3 6.86 -62.30 -48.23
C ASN A 3 6.57 -62.59 -46.76
N LEU A 4 7.15 -63.63 -46.15
CA LEU A 4 6.92 -63.90 -44.72
C LEU A 4 7.67 -62.89 -43.85
N SER A 5 8.92 -62.57 -44.21
CA SER A 5 9.72 -61.53 -43.54
C SER A 5 9.06 -60.14 -43.64
N LEU A 6 8.52 -59.77 -44.80
CA LEU A 6 7.77 -58.53 -44.98
C LEU A 6 6.49 -58.49 -44.14
N LYS A 7 5.73 -59.58 -44.07
CA LYS A 7 4.51 -59.67 -43.23
C LYS A 7 4.86 -59.54 -41.74
N ILE A 8 5.90 -60.23 -41.29
CA ILE A 8 6.37 -60.16 -39.89
C ILE A 8 6.89 -58.75 -39.59
N SER A 9 7.66 -58.14 -40.50
CA SER A 9 8.14 -56.77 -40.37
C SER A 9 6.99 -55.76 -40.28
N LEU A 10 5.92 -55.95 -41.07
CA LEU A 10 4.75 -55.07 -41.04
C LEU A 10 3.96 -55.20 -39.74
N ILE A 11 3.86 -56.41 -39.19
CA ILE A 11 3.26 -56.67 -37.88
C ILE A 11 4.07 -55.97 -36.79
N ILE A 12 5.40 -56.15 -36.78
CA ILE A 12 6.30 -55.48 -35.82
C ILE A 12 6.18 -53.96 -35.94
N PHE A 13 6.17 -53.43 -37.17
CA PHE A 13 6.01 -52.00 -37.42
C PHE A 13 4.68 -51.47 -36.89
N SER A 14 3.59 -52.22 -37.05
CA SER A 14 2.27 -51.86 -36.49
C SER A 14 2.30 -51.76 -34.96
N TYR A 15 3.00 -52.67 -34.28
CA TYR A 15 3.13 -52.62 -32.82
C TYR A 15 4.03 -51.45 -32.36
N VAL A 16 5.11 -51.18 -33.09
CA VAL A 16 5.99 -50.03 -32.79
C VAL A 16 5.23 -48.71 -32.98
N LEU A 17 4.45 -48.59 -34.06
CA LEU A 17 3.60 -47.42 -34.31
C LEU A 17 2.56 -47.23 -33.19
N LEU A 18 1.95 -48.32 -32.72
CA LEU A 18 1.01 -48.29 -31.60
C LEU A 18 1.65 -47.74 -30.33
N ILE A 19 2.87 -48.20 -29.99
CA ILE A 19 3.60 -47.73 -28.81
C ILE A 19 3.93 -46.23 -28.93
N ILE A 20 4.37 -45.78 -30.10
CA ILE A 20 4.63 -44.36 -30.37
C ILE A 20 3.36 -43.52 -30.19
N LEU A 21 2.21 -44.00 -30.68
CA LEU A 21 0.92 -43.32 -30.51
C LEU A 21 0.49 -43.24 -29.05
N ILE A 22 0.75 -44.28 -28.24
CA ILE A 22 0.48 -44.27 -26.80
C ILE A 22 1.35 -43.20 -26.10
N ILE A 23 2.63 -43.13 -26.44
CA ILE A 23 3.54 -42.11 -25.87
C ILE A 23 3.10 -40.70 -26.27
N LEU A 24 2.80 -40.47 -27.55
CA LEU A 24 2.29 -39.17 -28.03
C LEU A 24 0.97 -38.78 -27.38
N SER A 25 0.06 -39.75 -27.21
CA SER A 25 -1.20 -39.55 -26.51
C SER A 25 -0.96 -39.15 -25.05
N TYR A 26 -0.06 -39.85 -24.35
CA TYR A 26 0.32 -39.51 -22.99
C TYR A 26 0.90 -38.09 -22.87
N VAL A 27 1.85 -37.72 -23.74
CA VAL A 27 2.45 -36.37 -23.78
C VAL A 27 1.41 -35.29 -24.16
N SER A 28 0.44 -35.62 -25.00
CA SER A 28 -0.61 -34.66 -25.41
C SER A 28 -1.73 -34.50 -24.39
N ILE A 29 -2.03 -35.56 -23.61
CA ILE A 29 -3.12 -35.57 -22.62
C ILE A 29 -2.63 -35.10 -21.25
N VAL A 30 -1.39 -35.41 -20.88
CA VAL A 30 -0.78 -34.96 -19.62
C VAL A 30 -0.06 -33.64 -19.91
N PRO A 31 -0.65 -32.48 -19.56
CA PRO A 31 0.09 -31.23 -19.64
C PRO A 31 1.29 -31.37 -18.70
N GLU A 32 2.48 -30.98 -19.18
CA GLU A 32 3.66 -30.85 -18.31
C GLU A 32 3.27 -30.03 -17.06
N ASP A 33 3.63 -30.52 -15.87
CA ASP A 33 3.40 -29.83 -14.59
C ASP A 33 4.10 -28.45 -14.55
N SER A 34 4.93 -28.13 -15.53
CA SER A 34 5.37 -26.78 -15.84
C SER A 34 4.37 -26.06 -16.74
N LEU A 35 3.08 -26.10 -16.39
CA LEU A 35 2.25 -24.95 -16.72
C LEU A 35 2.95 -23.77 -16.06
N VAL A 36 3.49 -22.86 -16.88
CA VAL A 36 3.75 -21.50 -16.43
C VAL A 36 2.37 -20.98 -16.06
N ILE A 37 1.96 -21.24 -14.82
CA ILE A 37 0.90 -20.50 -14.17
C ILE A 37 1.25 -19.06 -14.52
N LEU A 38 0.33 -18.33 -15.13
CA LEU A 38 0.41 -16.88 -15.04
C LEU A 38 0.26 -16.61 -13.55
N GLU A 39 1.36 -16.76 -12.82
CA GLU A 39 1.56 -16.23 -11.49
C GLU A 39 1.06 -14.82 -11.65
N ASN A 40 -0.08 -14.56 -11.00
CA ASN A 40 -0.83 -13.33 -11.10
C ASN A 40 0.20 -12.22 -11.10
N LYS A 41 0.49 -11.66 -12.29
CA LYS A 41 1.55 -10.68 -12.45
C LYS A 41 1.20 -9.68 -11.40
N SER A 42 2.09 -9.61 -10.40
CA SER A 42 2.08 -8.70 -9.27
C SER A 42 1.24 -7.48 -9.62
N PRO A 43 0.27 -7.09 -8.77
CA PRO A 43 -0.79 -6.15 -9.12
C PRO A 43 -0.27 -5.05 -10.06
N LEU A 44 -1.08 -4.65 -11.05
CA LEU A 44 -0.82 -3.52 -11.97
C LEU A 44 -0.35 -2.23 -11.25
N VAL A 45 -0.41 -2.20 -9.92
CA VAL A 45 0.29 -1.30 -9.03
C VAL A 45 1.50 -2.01 -8.41
N LYS A 46 2.69 -1.71 -8.93
CA LYS A 46 3.96 -1.95 -8.21
C LYS A 46 3.78 -1.37 -6.80
N LYS A 47 3.92 -2.19 -5.74
CA LYS A 47 4.12 -1.64 -4.39
C LYS A 47 5.43 -0.87 -4.46
N ILE A 48 5.34 0.44 -4.66
CA ILE A 48 6.45 1.33 -4.39
C ILE A 48 6.61 1.24 -2.87
N GLU A 49 7.57 0.45 -2.42
CA GLU A 49 8.16 0.73 -1.12
C GLU A 49 8.69 2.13 -1.25
N ASN A 50 8.00 3.08 -0.63
CA ASN A 50 8.54 4.41 -0.46
C ASN A 50 9.76 4.26 0.45
N ASN A 51 10.89 3.93 -0.16
CA ASN A 51 12.16 4.45 0.28
C ASN A 51 12.05 5.95 0.03
N PHE A 52 11.39 6.66 0.95
CA PHE A 52 11.50 8.10 1.07
C PHE A 52 12.96 8.36 1.38
N GLY A 53 13.78 8.38 0.33
CA GLY A 53 15.14 8.85 0.40
C GLY A 53 15.10 10.28 0.94
N GLU A 54 16.12 10.60 1.72
CA GLU A 54 16.36 11.88 2.35
C GLU A 54 16.27 13.03 1.33
N LYS A 55 15.05 13.52 1.12
CA LYS A 55 14.82 14.87 0.61
C LYS A 55 13.87 15.51 1.59
N ASN A 56 14.49 16.25 2.49
CA ASN A 56 13.86 17.23 3.35
C ASN A 56 12.87 18.05 2.50
N ASP A 57 11.66 18.21 3.03
CA ASP A 57 10.52 18.93 2.45
C ASP A 57 9.62 18.17 1.46
N THR A 58 8.78 17.27 1.98
CA THR A 58 7.49 16.97 1.31
C THR A 58 6.35 16.87 2.32
N VAL A 59 5.88 18.02 2.80
CA VAL A 59 4.47 18.14 3.18
C VAL A 59 3.69 17.95 1.89
N TYR A 60 3.05 16.79 1.72
CA TYR A 60 2.18 16.56 0.56
C TYR A 60 0.99 17.52 0.61
N LYS A 61 1.07 18.62 -0.13
CA LYS A 61 -0.10 19.44 -0.47
C LYS A 61 -0.89 18.64 -1.51
N ILE A 62 -2.03 18.09 -1.12
CA ILE A 62 -2.97 17.49 -2.08
C ILE A 62 -3.45 18.63 -2.98
N LEU A 63 -2.93 18.71 -4.20
CA LEU A 63 -3.34 19.71 -5.18
C LEU A 63 -4.73 19.34 -5.71
N GLU A 64 -5.78 19.97 -5.19
CA GLU A 64 -7.08 19.99 -5.89
C GLU A 64 -6.98 20.95 -7.08
N LYS A 65 -7.54 20.56 -8.24
CA LYS A 65 -7.61 21.43 -9.43
C LYS A 65 -8.46 22.67 -9.09
N PRO A 66 -7.94 23.91 -9.24
CA PRO A 66 -8.75 25.11 -9.05
C PRO A 66 -9.86 25.15 -10.11
N LYS A 67 -11.06 25.57 -9.71
CA LYS A 67 -12.23 25.60 -10.60
C LYS A 67 -12.35 26.91 -11.39
N LYS A 68 -11.69 28.00 -10.96
CA LYS A 68 -11.73 29.31 -11.64
C LYS A 68 -10.45 30.13 -11.44
N ILE A 69 -10.24 31.16 -12.26
CA ILE A 69 -9.04 32.03 -12.26
C ILE A 69 -9.02 32.95 -11.04
N GLU A 70 -10.20 33.32 -10.53
CA GLU A 70 -10.34 34.16 -9.33
C GLU A 70 -9.73 33.48 -8.08
N ASP A 71 -9.83 32.14 -7.98
CA ASP A 71 -9.20 31.35 -6.92
C ASP A 71 -7.65 31.43 -6.96
N LEU A 72 -7.06 31.62 -8.15
CA LEU A 72 -5.59 31.79 -8.29
C LEU A 72 -5.15 33.16 -7.77
N ILE A 73 -5.92 34.20 -8.03
CA ILE A 73 -5.61 35.58 -7.62
C ILE A 73 -5.78 35.73 -6.11
N GLU A 74 -6.82 35.15 -5.52
CA GLU A 74 -7.05 35.18 -4.07
C GLU A 74 -5.97 34.40 -3.30
N ASN A 75 -5.49 33.27 -3.84
CA ASN A 75 -4.35 32.53 -3.30
C ASN A 75 -3.05 33.35 -3.35
N GLN A 76 -2.79 34.09 -4.45
CA GLN A 76 -1.61 34.95 -4.55
C GLN A 76 -1.68 36.17 -3.62
N LEU A 77 -2.86 36.74 -3.41
CA LEU A 77 -3.06 37.87 -2.50
C LEU A 77 -2.96 37.46 -1.02
N THR A 78 -3.43 36.26 -0.67
CA THR A 78 -3.26 35.68 0.68
C THR A 78 -1.81 35.29 0.97
N GLU A 79 -1.07 34.78 -0.03
CA GLU A 79 0.37 34.55 0.10
C GLU A 79 1.14 35.86 0.30
N LYS A 80 0.80 36.95 -0.41
CA LYS A 80 1.45 38.26 -0.23
C LYS A 80 1.16 38.92 1.12
N LYS A 81 -0.03 38.74 1.70
CA LYS A 81 -0.37 39.23 3.05
C LYS A 81 0.20 38.36 4.18
N SER A 82 0.61 37.12 3.89
CA SER A 82 1.22 36.18 4.85
C SER A 82 2.71 36.42 5.14
N ASN A 83 3.30 37.53 4.66
CA ASN A 83 4.65 37.96 5.04
C ASN A 83 4.72 38.73 6.37
N ALA A 84 3.62 38.77 7.14
CA ALA A 84 3.72 38.98 8.58
C ALA A 84 4.23 37.68 9.20
N THR A 85 5.47 37.70 9.69
CA THR A 85 6.23 36.60 10.29
C THR A 85 5.55 36.05 11.55
N VAL A 86 4.40 35.39 11.40
CA VAL A 86 3.89 34.49 12.44
C VAL A 86 4.85 33.31 12.44
N ASN A 87 5.63 33.20 13.51
CA ASN A 87 6.62 32.15 13.73
C ASN A 87 5.91 30.77 13.70
N LYS A 88 5.72 30.18 12.50
CA LYS A 88 4.97 28.93 12.27
C LYS A 88 5.51 27.75 13.10
N ASN A 89 6.72 27.87 13.66
CA ASN A 89 7.38 26.88 14.49
C ASN A 89 6.84 26.76 15.93
N THR A 90 5.96 27.64 16.42
CA THR A 90 5.45 27.57 17.80
C THR A 90 4.02 27.04 17.93
N LEU A 91 3.29 26.92 16.83
CA LEU A 91 1.89 26.47 16.84
C LEU A 91 1.80 24.93 16.85
N LYS A 92 1.23 24.37 17.93
CA LYS A 92 0.94 22.94 18.07
C LYS A 92 -0.33 22.58 17.30
N ILE A 93 -0.18 22.31 16.01
CA ILE A 93 -1.30 21.99 15.09
C ILE A 93 -1.17 20.62 14.43
N TYR A 94 -0.12 19.86 14.77
CA TYR A 94 0.16 18.57 14.15
C TYR A 94 -0.28 17.41 15.04
N ARG A 95 -0.82 16.36 14.42
CA ARG A 95 -1.18 15.09 15.08
C ARG A 95 -0.48 13.93 14.40
N LEU A 96 -0.34 12.82 15.12
CA LEU A 96 0.15 11.57 14.58
C LEU A 96 -1.04 10.72 14.15
N GLN A 97 -1.07 10.28 12.90
CA GLN A 97 -2.05 9.31 12.41
C GLN A 97 -1.36 7.96 12.21
N PHE A 98 -1.99 6.90 12.71
CA PHE A 98 -1.43 5.55 12.70
C PHE A 98 -2.14 4.62 11.71
N ALA A 99 -3.44 4.80 11.56
CA ALA A 99 -4.26 3.97 10.68
C ALA A 99 -5.53 4.70 10.24
N SER A 100 -6.16 4.21 9.17
CA SER A 100 -7.44 4.68 8.68
C SER A 100 -8.21 3.51 8.09
N PHE A 101 -9.38 3.21 8.63
CA PHE A 101 -10.23 2.10 8.17
C PHE A 101 -11.65 2.59 7.88
N MET A 102 -12.37 1.93 6.99
CA MET A 102 -13.81 2.19 6.81
C MET A 102 -14.66 1.66 7.98
N ASP A 103 -14.13 0.68 8.72
CA ASP A 103 -14.77 0.05 9.87
C ASP A 103 -14.30 0.70 11.19
N LYS A 104 -15.26 1.20 11.97
CA LYS A 104 -15.04 1.83 13.27
C LYS A 104 -14.47 0.85 14.31
N GLU A 105 -14.99 -0.38 14.36
CA GLU A 105 -14.56 -1.40 15.33
C GLU A 105 -13.12 -1.83 15.04
N LYS A 106 -12.76 -1.95 13.76
CA LYS A 106 -11.38 -2.20 13.34
C LYS A 106 -10.43 -1.08 13.80
N SER A 107 -10.83 0.18 13.67
CA SER A 107 -10.07 1.32 14.20
C SER A 107 -9.92 1.27 15.72
N LEU A 108 -10.98 0.93 16.45
CA LEU A 108 -10.95 0.81 17.91
C LEU A 108 -10.04 -0.31 18.40
N ARG A 109 -10.15 -1.50 17.81
CA ARG A 109 -9.28 -2.65 18.12
C ARG A 109 -7.82 -2.32 17.82
N THR A 110 -7.55 -1.60 16.72
CA THR A 110 -6.20 -1.21 16.33
C THR A 110 -5.62 -0.17 17.29
N SER A 111 -6.40 0.84 17.68
CA SER A 111 -6.00 1.84 18.69
C SER A 111 -5.58 1.17 20.01
N LYS A 112 -6.41 0.26 20.53
CA LYS A 112 -6.11 -0.51 21.76
C LYS A 112 -4.83 -1.34 21.63
N LYS A 113 -4.56 -1.93 20.46
CA LYS A 113 -3.32 -2.70 20.22
C LYS A 113 -2.08 -1.80 20.21
N ILE A 114 -2.17 -0.62 19.59
CA ILE A 114 -1.06 0.33 19.51
C ILE A 114 -0.72 0.90 20.90
N LEU A 115 -1.74 1.25 21.69
CA LEU A 115 -1.58 1.76 23.06
C LEU A 115 -0.90 0.79 24.04
N LYS A 116 -0.79 -0.50 23.70
CA LYS A 116 -0.03 -1.46 24.53
C LYS A 116 1.48 -1.16 24.54
N ASN A 117 1.99 -0.41 23.57
CA ASN A 117 3.42 -0.08 23.53
C ASN A 117 3.78 0.96 24.60
N ASN A 118 4.88 0.73 25.33
CA ASN A 118 5.34 1.59 26.42
C ASN A 118 5.59 3.05 25.99
N PHE A 119 5.91 3.29 24.71
CA PHE A 119 6.12 4.63 24.17
C PHE A 119 4.95 5.58 24.46
N PHE A 120 3.71 5.10 24.32
CA PHE A 120 2.51 5.93 24.54
C PHE A 120 2.33 6.28 26.02
N LYS A 121 2.68 5.38 26.93
CA LYS A 121 2.65 5.61 28.38
C LYS A 121 3.75 6.59 28.81
N GLU A 122 4.97 6.39 28.33
CA GLU A 122 6.13 7.24 28.64
C GLU A 122 5.93 8.68 28.15
N LYS A 123 5.38 8.84 26.94
CA LYS A 123 5.15 10.15 26.33
C LYS A 123 3.78 10.76 26.66
N LYS A 124 2.94 10.05 27.43
CA LYS A 124 1.56 10.46 27.78
C LYS A 124 0.74 10.85 26.54
N ILE A 125 0.78 9.99 25.52
CA ILE A 125 0.07 10.20 24.25
C ILE A 125 -1.13 9.27 24.20
N ASP A 126 -2.32 9.87 24.15
CA ASP A 126 -3.58 9.13 23.96
C ASP A 126 -3.96 9.08 22.47
N LEU A 127 -4.83 8.12 22.12
CA LEU A 127 -5.32 7.91 20.76
C LEU A 127 -6.84 8.07 20.66
N ASP A 128 -7.26 8.91 19.70
CA ASP A 128 -8.66 9.14 19.34
C ASP A 128 -9.01 8.50 17.99
N ILE A 129 -10.31 8.31 17.77
CA ILE A 129 -10.87 7.87 16.50
C ILE A 129 -11.62 9.03 15.85
N LYS A 130 -11.03 9.63 14.81
CA LYS A 130 -11.64 10.74 14.07
C LYS A 130 -12.39 10.21 12.85
N LYS A 131 -13.69 10.50 12.77
CA LYS A 131 -14.53 10.20 11.59
C LYS A 131 -14.28 11.26 10.50
N ILE A 132 -14.00 10.80 9.28
CA ILE A 132 -13.81 11.66 8.10
C ILE A 132 -14.64 11.12 6.94
N ASN A 133 -15.43 12.01 6.36
CA ASN A 133 -16.23 11.73 5.17
C ASN A 133 -15.49 12.27 3.94
N LEU A 134 -15.24 11.42 2.95
CA LEU A 134 -14.70 11.84 1.65
C LEU A 134 -15.82 12.16 0.67
N LYS A 135 -15.51 12.96 -0.36
CA LYS A 135 -16.43 13.44 -1.41
C LYS A 135 -17.26 12.33 -2.10
N ASN A 136 -16.83 11.07 -2.03
CA ASN A 136 -17.52 9.92 -2.62
C ASN A 136 -18.44 9.16 -1.61
N ASN A 137 -18.97 9.85 -0.59
CA ASN A 137 -19.76 9.25 0.51
C ASN A 137 -19.06 8.13 1.29
N LYS A 138 -17.74 7.97 1.13
CA LYS A 138 -16.95 6.99 1.87
C LYS A 138 -16.55 7.58 3.22
N THR A 139 -16.95 6.92 4.29
CA THR A 139 -16.57 7.27 5.67
C THR A 139 -15.34 6.47 6.07
N PHE A 140 -14.37 7.14 6.67
CA PHE A 140 -13.21 6.50 7.31
C PHE A 140 -13.09 6.94 8.77
N TYR A 141 -12.58 6.04 9.58
CA TYR A 141 -12.29 6.22 10.99
C TYR A 141 -10.77 6.18 11.16
N ARG A 142 -10.16 7.35 11.35
CA ARG A 142 -8.71 7.50 11.50
C ARG A 142 -8.32 7.35 12.96
N VAL A 143 -7.30 6.54 13.22
CA VAL A 143 -6.66 6.45 14.54
C VAL A 143 -5.59 7.53 14.60
N VAL A 144 -5.80 8.54 15.45
CA VAL A 144 -4.95 9.74 15.56
C VAL A 144 -4.56 9.99 17.01
N SER A 145 -3.46 10.68 17.25
CA SER A 145 -3.12 11.16 18.60
C SER A 145 -4.15 12.19 19.07
N SER A 146 -4.56 12.11 20.33
CA SER A 146 -5.42 13.10 20.98
C SER A 146 -4.68 14.43 21.18
N ASN A 147 -3.38 14.36 21.46
CA ASN A 147 -2.51 15.51 21.65
C ASN A 147 -2.12 16.16 20.31
N PHE A 148 -1.91 17.49 20.36
CA PHE A 148 -1.28 18.26 19.30
C PHE A 148 0.19 18.53 19.61
N PHE A 149 1.00 18.55 18.55
CA PHE A 149 2.45 18.66 18.61
C PHE A 149 2.96 19.76 17.69
N LEU A 150 4.18 20.23 17.97
CA LEU A 150 4.98 20.97 16.99
C LEU A 150 5.43 20.02 15.88
N LEU A 151 5.68 20.54 14.68
CA LEU A 151 6.12 19.71 13.54
C LEU A 151 7.38 18.90 13.89
N LYS A 152 8.37 19.55 14.52
CA LYS A 152 9.63 18.91 14.94
C LYS A 152 9.39 17.77 15.94
N GLU A 153 8.47 17.99 16.87
CA GLU A 153 8.11 17.00 17.90
C GLU A 153 7.35 15.82 17.29
N ALA A 154 6.36 16.09 16.44
CA ALA A 154 5.59 15.06 15.73
C ALA A 154 6.51 14.18 14.86
N ASN A 155 7.43 14.79 14.12
CA ASN A 155 8.40 14.06 13.32
C ASN A 155 9.32 13.19 14.20
N SER A 156 9.85 13.75 15.29
CA SER A 156 10.71 13.01 16.21
C SER A 156 9.99 11.80 16.83
N HIS A 157 8.77 11.99 17.32
CA HIS A 157 7.95 10.88 17.84
C HIS A 157 7.69 9.83 16.78
N CYS A 158 7.39 10.25 15.55
CA CYS A 158 7.09 9.31 14.48
C CYS A 158 8.32 8.49 14.05
N GLU A 159 9.51 9.09 14.00
CA GLU A 159 10.75 8.37 13.73
C GLU A 159 11.08 7.34 14.84
N LEU A 160 10.84 7.69 16.11
CA LEU A 160 10.99 6.75 17.23
C LEU A 160 10.01 5.57 17.13
N LEU A 161 8.77 5.83 16.70
CA LEU A 161 7.74 4.81 16.51
C LEU A 161 8.08 3.87 15.35
N LYS A 162 8.61 4.39 14.23
CA LYS A 162 9.07 3.57 13.09
C LYS A 162 10.17 2.59 13.51
N LYS A 163 11.13 3.02 14.33
CA LYS A 163 12.17 2.14 14.92
C LYS A 163 11.56 0.99 15.75
N LYS A 164 10.40 1.22 16.35
CA LYS A 164 9.61 0.21 17.10
C LYS A 164 8.62 -0.56 16.21
N LYS A 165 8.76 -0.50 14.88
CA LYS A 165 7.89 -1.14 13.88
C LYS A 165 6.43 -0.66 13.92
N ILE A 166 6.18 0.56 14.39
CA ILE A 166 4.86 1.20 14.37
C ILE A 166 4.89 2.30 13.31
N ASN A 167 4.08 2.12 12.26
CA ASN A 167 3.94 3.14 11.22
C ASN A 167 3.06 4.29 11.69
N CYS A 168 3.48 5.50 11.33
CA CYS A 168 2.79 6.75 11.62
C CYS A 168 3.02 7.74 10.47
N ILE A 169 2.11 8.67 10.33
CA ILE A 169 2.24 9.85 9.49
C ILE A 169 1.88 11.08 10.32
N VAL A 170 2.52 12.21 10.02
CA VAL A 170 2.20 13.49 10.64
C VAL A 170 1.13 14.16 9.79
N ILE A 171 0.02 14.53 10.41
CA ILE A 171 -1.07 15.28 9.78
C ILE A 171 -1.19 16.65 10.44
N LYS A 172 -1.53 17.65 9.64
CA LYS A 172 -1.97 18.95 10.13
C LYS A 172 -3.50 18.91 10.20
N ASP A 173 -4.04 19.26 11.36
CA ASP A 173 -5.49 19.41 11.56
C ASP A 173 -5.92 20.87 11.36
#